data_AF-A0A167VPQ5-F1
#
_entry.id   AF-A0A167VPQ5-F1
#
_cell.length_a   1.000
_cell.length_b   1.000
_cell.length_c   1.000
_cell.angle_alpha   90.00
_cell.angle_beta   90.00
_cell.angle_gamma   90.00
#
_symmetry.space_group_name_H-M   'P 1'
#
loop_
_entity.id
_entity.type
_entity.pdbx_description
1 polymer ?
#
loop_
_entity_poly.entity_id
_entity_poly.type
_entity_poly.pdbx_seq_one_letter_code
_entity_poly.pdbx_strand_id
1 'polypeptide(L)'
;MSRFNIHPTCRVGELANKQVLDLTAVLSEMKIENDLRREVLNDIKRMKETGTYRGRRHALGLPVRGQRTRTQIKTPVKLNRMERRL
;
A
#
# COMPACT_ATOMS: atom_id res chain seq x y z
N MET A 1 16.96 -4.24 -10.22
CA MET A 1 17.51 -4.49 -11.57
C MET A 1 19.03 -4.45 -11.60
N SER A 2 19.68 -3.35 -11.19
CA SER A 2 21.16 -3.28 -11.15
C SER A 2 21.83 -4.37 -10.28
N ARG A 3 21.26 -4.71 -9.11
CA ARG A 3 21.76 -5.82 -8.25
C ARG A 3 21.86 -7.19 -8.96
N PHE A 4 21.05 -7.42 -10.00
CA PHE A 4 21.00 -8.68 -10.75
C PHE A 4 21.50 -8.54 -12.18
N ASN A 5 22.13 -7.40 -12.52
CA ASN A 5 22.62 -7.07 -13.86
C ASN A 5 21.55 -7.20 -14.96
N ILE A 6 20.30 -6.86 -14.64
CA ILE A 6 19.19 -6.86 -15.60
C ILE A 6 19.07 -5.46 -16.21
N HIS A 7 19.08 -5.38 -17.54
CA HIS A 7 18.87 -4.12 -18.25
C HIS A 7 17.43 -3.61 -18.05
N PRO A 8 17.19 -2.29 -17.85
CA PRO A 8 15.85 -1.77 -17.54
C PRO A 8 14.76 -2.08 -18.59
N THR A 9 15.14 -2.26 -19.85
CA THR A 9 14.20 -2.58 -20.95
C THR A 9 14.04 -4.07 -21.22
N CYS A 10 14.74 -4.93 -20.47
CA CYS A 10 14.67 -6.37 -20.62
C CYS A 10 13.26 -6.88 -20.31
N ARG A 11 12.75 -7.79 -21.14
CA ARG A 11 11.41 -8.36 -20.97
C ARG A 11 11.46 -9.57 -20.04
N VAL A 12 10.32 -9.88 -19.41
CA VAL A 12 10.22 -11.02 -18.46
C VAL A 12 10.63 -12.35 -19.10
N GLY A 13 10.28 -12.56 -20.38
CA GLY A 13 10.64 -13.79 -21.11
C GLY A 13 12.12 -13.91 -21.50
N GLU A 14 12.91 -12.86 -21.36
CA GLU A 14 14.35 -12.84 -21.66
C GLU A 14 15.21 -13.19 -20.43
N LEU A 15 14.58 -13.34 -19.25
CA LEU A 15 15.27 -13.61 -18.01
C LEU A 15 15.71 -15.08 -17.94
N ALA A 16 16.96 -15.31 -17.54
CA ALA A 16 17.42 -16.66 -17.27
C ALA A 16 16.76 -17.21 -16.00
N ASN A 17 16.53 -18.53 -15.95
CA ASN A 17 15.88 -19.19 -14.81
C ASN A 17 16.57 -18.87 -13.46
N LYS A 18 17.91 -18.78 -13.44
CA LYS A 18 18.67 -18.38 -12.25
C LYS A 18 18.29 -16.98 -11.76
N GLN A 19 18.17 -16.01 -12.68
CA GLN A 19 17.80 -14.64 -12.33
C GLN A 19 16.38 -14.58 -11.79
N VAL A 20 15.46 -15.40 -12.32
CA VAL A 20 14.09 -15.50 -11.80
C VAL A 20 14.10 -16.02 -10.36
N LEU A 21 14.86 -17.10 -10.08
CA LEU A 21 14.98 -17.64 -8.73
C LEU A 21 15.57 -16.63 -7.75
N ASP A 22 16.66 -15.96 -8.14
CA ASP A 22 17.31 -14.92 -7.32
C ASP A 22 16.35 -13.77 -7.01
N LEU A 23 15.53 -13.35 -7.99
CA LEU A 23 14.48 -12.35 -7.79
C LEU A 23 13.42 -12.82 -6.81
N THR A 24 12.92 -14.05 -6.95
CA THR A 24 11.88 -14.59 -6.04
C THR A 24 12.36 -14.67 -4.60
N ALA A 25 13.61 -15.09 -4.38
CA ALA A 25 14.21 -15.14 -3.05
C ALA A 25 14.24 -13.74 -2.42
N VAL A 26 14.74 -12.73 -3.13
CA VAL A 26 14.79 -11.36 -2.60
C VAL A 26 13.41 -10.76 -2.40
N LEU A 27 12.45 -11.03 -3.29
CA LEU A 27 11.08 -10.53 -3.12
C LEU A 27 10.40 -11.13 -1.88
N SER A 28 10.72 -12.37 -1.49
CA SER A 28 10.16 -13.00 -0.29
C SER A 28 10.65 -12.37 1.02
N GLU A 29 11.85 -11.78 1.04
CA GLU A 29 12.38 -11.05 2.20
C GLU A 29 11.78 -9.65 2.32
N MET A 30 11.24 -9.11 1.24
CA MET A 30 10.68 -7.77 1.20
C MET A 30 9.22 -7.77 1.67
N LYS A 31 8.83 -6.71 2.38
CA LYS A 31 7.42 -6.49 2.76
C LYS A 31 6.61 -6.04 1.54
N ILE A 32 6.03 -6.99 0.82
CA ILE A 32 5.22 -6.73 -0.38
C ILE A 32 3.81 -7.33 -0.20
N GLU A 33 2.88 -6.93 -1.06
CA GLU A 33 1.53 -7.47 -1.17
C GLU A 33 0.75 -7.50 0.16
N ASN A 34 0.44 -8.70 0.66
CA ASN A 34 -0.47 -8.89 1.78
C ASN A 34 0.14 -8.44 3.11
N ASP A 35 1.45 -8.54 3.27
CA ASP A 35 2.10 -8.09 4.51
C ASP A 35 2.06 -6.57 4.62
N LEU A 36 2.36 -5.87 3.52
CA LEU A 36 2.22 -4.41 3.46
C LEU A 36 0.75 -3.97 3.63
N ARG A 37 -0.20 -4.71 3.01
CA ARG A 37 -1.64 -4.44 3.19
C ARG A 37 -2.07 -4.57 4.65
N ARG A 38 -1.65 -5.64 5.33
CA ARG A 38 -1.93 -5.89 6.75
C ARG A 38 -1.34 -4.79 7.63
N GLU A 39 -0.09 -4.39 7.37
CA GLU A 39 0.57 -3.30 8.10
C GLU A 39 -0.24 -2.00 8.03
N VAL A 40 -0.64 -1.58 6.82
CA VAL A 40 -1.43 -0.36 6.63
C VAL A 40 -2.82 -0.46 7.28
N LEU A 41 -3.48 -1.61 7.19
CA LEU A 41 -4.77 -1.82 7.85
C LEU A 41 -4.65 -1.77 9.38
N ASN A 42 -3.59 -2.37 9.94
CA ASN A 42 -3.30 -2.34 11.36
C ASN A 42 -3.01 -0.92 11.84
N ASP A 43 -2.28 -0.11 11.07
CA ASP A 43 -2.06 1.30 11.39
C ASP A 43 -3.37 2.10 11.42
N ILE A 44 -4.27 1.87 10.46
CA ILE A 44 -5.59 2.53 10.43
C ILE A 44 -6.46 2.08 11.61
N LYS A 45 -6.44 0.78 11.93
CA LYS A 45 -7.16 0.22 13.08
C LYS A 45 -6.64 0.79 14.40
N ARG A 46 -5.32 0.83 14.59
CA ARG A 46 -4.66 1.44 15.74
C ARG A 46 -5.07 2.90 15.88
N MET A 47 -5.02 3.69 14.80
CA MET A 47 -5.43 5.11 14.84
C MET A 47 -6.87 5.31 15.31
N LYS A 48 -7.78 4.39 14.98
CA LYS A 48 -9.18 4.40 15.45
C LYS A 48 -9.27 4.01 16.92
N GLU A 49 -8.62 2.92 17.33
CA GLU A 49 -8.64 2.43 18.72
C GLU A 49 -8.07 3.47 19.69
N THR A 50 -6.98 4.15 19.31
CA THR A 50 -6.41 5.26 20.09
C THR A 50 -7.31 6.51 20.10
N GLY A 51 -8.32 6.61 19.24
CA GLY A 51 -9.25 7.76 19.21
C GLY A 51 -8.70 9.03 18.55
N THR A 52 -7.63 8.91 17.76
CA THR A 52 -7.01 10.07 17.09
C THR A 52 -7.97 10.74 16.08
N TYR A 53 -7.75 12.04 15.78
CA TYR A 53 -8.51 12.75 14.74
C TYR A 53 -8.49 11.98 13.40
N ARG A 54 -7.32 11.50 12.98
CA ARG A 54 -7.16 10.73 11.73
C ARG A 54 -7.98 9.44 11.75
N GLY A 55 -7.96 8.69 12.85
CA GLY A 55 -8.76 7.48 13.01
C GLY A 55 -10.26 7.75 12.86
N ARG A 56 -10.77 8.81 13.51
CA ARG A 56 -12.18 9.23 13.36
C ARG A 56 -12.53 9.59 11.92
N ARG A 57 -11.64 10.28 11.20
CA ARG A 57 -11.85 10.64 9.78
C ARG A 57 -11.86 9.43 8.86
N HIS A 58 -11.00 8.43 9.13
CA HIS A 58 -11.04 7.14 8.43
C HIS A 58 -12.36 6.38 8.65
N ALA A 59 -12.89 6.39 9.87
CA ALA A 59 -14.16 5.74 10.20
C ALA A 59 -15.37 6.44 9.54
N LEU A 60 -15.34 7.77 9.47
CA LEU A 60 -16.40 8.59 8.86
C LEU A 60 -16.28 8.70 7.32
N GLY A 61 -15.25 8.12 6.71
CA GLY A 61 -15.02 8.24 5.26
C GLY A 61 -14.68 9.65 4.77
N LEU A 62 -14.09 10.48 5.64
CA LEU A 62 -13.78 11.88 5.33
C LEU A 62 -12.30 12.07 4.97
N PRO A 63 -11.93 13.18 4.30
CA PRO A 63 -10.56 13.64 4.17
C PRO A 63 -9.74 13.59 5.47
N VAL A 64 -8.58 12.92 5.44
CA VAL A 64 -7.74 12.71 6.62
C VAL A 64 -6.59 13.73 6.71
N ARG A 65 -6.19 14.32 5.57
CA ARG A 65 -5.01 15.21 5.45
C ARG A 65 -5.37 16.70 5.45
N GLY A 66 -6.39 17.10 6.21
CA GLY A 66 -6.78 18.52 6.34
C GLY A 66 -7.42 19.14 5.09
N GLN A 67 -7.93 18.34 4.16
CA GLN A 67 -8.58 18.87 2.96
C GLN A 67 -9.98 19.43 3.30
N ARG A 68 -10.40 20.47 2.56
CA ARG A 68 -11.73 21.08 2.66
C ARG A 68 -12.83 20.04 2.44
N THR A 69 -13.87 20.06 3.28
CA THR A 69 -15.00 19.12 3.20
C THR A 69 -16.28 19.68 2.60
N ARG A 70 -16.36 21.00 2.38
CA ARG A 70 -17.57 21.66 1.85
C ARG A 70 -17.90 21.25 0.41
N THR A 71 -16.89 20.94 -0.40
CA THR A 71 -17.03 20.61 -1.83
C THR A 71 -16.02 19.54 -2.22
N GLN A 72 -16.33 18.72 -3.25
CA GLN A 72 -15.41 17.77 -3.90
C GLN A 72 -14.77 16.72 -2.97
N ILE A 73 -15.58 15.97 -2.23
CA ILE A 73 -15.12 14.88 -1.34
C ILE A 73 -15.46 13.47 -1.83
N LYS A 74 -15.79 13.28 -3.12
CA LYS A 74 -16.27 11.98 -3.64
C LYS A 74 -15.25 10.85 -3.48
N THR A 75 -13.96 11.12 -3.71
CA THR A 75 -12.91 10.10 -3.62
C THR A 75 -12.65 9.61 -2.19
N PRO A 76 -12.45 10.46 -1.16
CA PRO A 76 -12.30 9.99 0.22
C PRO A 76 -13.56 9.29 0.73
N VAL A 77 -14.75 9.77 0.39
CA VAL A 77 -16.02 9.11 0.78
C VAL A 77 -16.10 7.68 0.23
N LYS A 78 -15.57 7.44 -0.98
CA LYS A 78 -15.56 6.10 -1.59
C LYS A 78 -14.44 5.20 -1.04
N LEU A 79 -13.27 5.75 -0.73
CA LEU A 79 -12.04 4.97 -0.51
C LEU A 79 -11.54 4.97 0.93
N ASN A 80 -11.83 6.00 1.72
CA ASN A 80 -11.47 6.04 3.13
C ASN A 80 -12.47 5.19 3.91
N ARG A 81 -12.01 4.03 4.34
CA ARG A 81 -12.76 3.08 5.17
C ARG A 81 -11.78 2.38 6.07
N MET A 82 -12.30 1.76 7.13
CA MET A 82 -11.47 0.99 8.07
C MET A 82 -10.79 -0.19 7.37
N GLU A 83 -11.55 -0.93 6.56
CA GLU A 83 -11.04 -1.99 5.70
C GLU A 83 -10.74 -1.45 4.31
N ARG A 84 -9.62 -0.73 4.19
CA ARG A 84 -9.22 -0.16 2.91
C ARG A 84 -8.84 -1.27 1.94
N ARG A 85 -9.48 -1.30 0.76
CA ARG A 85 -8.96 -2.07 -0.38
C ARG A 85 -7.74 -1.33 -0.93
N LEU A 86 -6.58 -1.96 -0.77
CA LEU A 86 -5.27 -1.53 -1.23
C LEU A 86 -4.84 -2.39 -2.43
#